data_AF-A0A6P4DSJ8-F1
#
_entry.id   AF-A0A6P4DSJ8-F1
#
_cell.length_a   1.000
_cell.length_b   1.000
_cell.length_c   1.000
_cell.angle_alpha   90.00
_cell.angle_beta   90.00
_cell.angle_gamma   90.00
#
_symmetry.space_group_name_H-M   'P 1'
#
loop_
_entity.id
_entity.type
_entity.pdbx_description
1 polymer ?
#
loop_
_entity_poly.entity_id
_entity_poly.type
_entity_poly.pdbx_seq_one_letter_code
_entity_poly.pdbx_strand_id
1 'polypeptide(L)'
;MGSFAISSVVMVVVLVFYVFVETNGSVGGCDLFHGSWVLDESNSYPLYEISKCPFIEKEFDCINNGRPDQFYLKYRWQPTACNLPRFNGYDMLTRLRGKSILFVGDSLSLNQWQSLTCMLHTAVPQAEYTSLRNGDLSTFTFPSFDVKVKFSRNAFLVDTVSESIGRVLKLDSMEAGKFWEGNDILIFDSWHWWLHTGRKQPWDFIQEGNNTYRDMDRLVAYTKALRTWAKWIDDNVDPTKTRVFFQGVSPDHADGSQWGQSYPKSCEGQSRPLSGSNYPGGPHPAETALKGVLSSMTKAVYLLDITELSQLRKDGHPSVYGHGGHRDMDCSHWCLPGVPDTWNLLFYAALFQT
;
A
#
# COMPACT_ATOMS: atom_id res chain seq x y z
N MET A 1 53.12 58.79 2.07
CA MET A 1 52.24 58.29 0.98
C MET A 1 52.13 56.79 1.16
N GLY A 2 51.02 56.30 1.70
CA GLY A 2 50.80 54.88 2.01
C GLY A 2 49.31 54.57 1.94
N SER A 3 48.98 53.54 1.16
CA SER A 3 47.68 53.22 0.58
C SER A 3 46.52 53.02 1.56
N PHE A 4 45.34 53.53 1.18
CA PHE A 4 44.05 53.01 1.64
C PHE A 4 43.68 51.79 0.80
N ALA A 5 43.53 50.63 1.43
CA ALA A 5 42.92 49.44 0.84
C ALA A 5 41.49 49.31 1.39
N ILE A 6 40.49 49.49 0.52
CA ILE A 6 39.09 49.22 0.85
C ILE A 6 38.85 47.73 0.58
N SER A 7 38.78 46.93 1.64
CA SER A 7 38.35 45.54 1.54
C SER A 7 36.83 45.50 1.38
N SER A 8 36.37 45.05 0.22
CA SER A 8 34.94 44.85 -0.06
C SER A 8 34.57 43.43 0.39
N VAL A 9 33.84 43.33 1.52
CA VAL A 9 33.28 42.05 1.99
C VAL A 9 32.05 41.75 1.14
N VAL A 10 32.18 40.81 0.21
CA VAL A 10 31.05 40.27 -0.55
C VAL A 10 30.29 39.32 0.37
N MET A 11 29.13 39.76 0.85
CA MET A 11 28.20 38.92 1.61
C MET A 11 27.49 38.00 0.62
N VAL A 12 27.92 36.74 0.52
CA VAL A 12 27.23 35.71 -0.25
C VAL A 12 25.96 35.34 0.51
N VAL A 13 24.82 35.86 0.05
CA VAL A 13 23.50 35.45 0.53
C VAL A 13 23.22 34.06 -0.04
N VAL A 14 23.47 33.02 0.77
CA VAL A 14 23.02 31.67 0.47
C VAL A 14 21.51 31.64 0.69
N LEU A 15 20.75 31.75 -0.41
CA LEU A 15 19.33 31.45 -0.42
C LEU A 15 19.16 29.94 -0.20
N VAL A 16 19.02 29.55 1.06
CA VAL A 16 18.52 28.22 1.41
C VAL A 16 17.04 28.20 1.02
N PHE A 17 16.74 27.67 -0.15
CA PHE A 17 15.38 27.26 -0.47
C PHE A 17 15.03 26.10 0.47
N TYR A 18 14.33 26.39 1.56
CA TYR A 18 13.56 25.38 2.26
C TYR A 18 12.48 24.92 1.29
N VAL A 19 12.73 23.81 0.60
CA VAL A 19 11.66 23.04 -0.03
C VAL A 19 10.82 22.51 1.12
N PHE A 20 9.65 23.11 1.32
CA PHE A 20 8.65 22.53 2.20
C PHE A 20 8.22 21.20 1.58
N VAL A 21 8.59 20.11 2.25
CA VAL A 21 8.02 18.80 1.97
C VAL A 21 6.59 18.83 2.50
N GLU A 22 5.60 18.77 1.62
CA GLU A 22 4.23 18.41 2.03
C GLU A 22 4.20 16.91 2.33
N THR A 23 4.64 16.50 3.52
CA THR A 23 4.40 15.15 4.05
C THR A 23 2.99 15.00 4.65
N ASN A 24 2.12 15.98 4.49
CA ASN A 24 0.86 15.99 5.20
C ASN A 24 -0.26 15.43 4.33
N GLY A 25 -0.68 14.21 4.64
CA GLY A 25 -2.02 13.73 4.35
C GLY A 25 -3.09 14.48 5.15
N SER A 26 -2.96 15.80 5.27
CA SER A 26 -3.82 16.65 6.08
C SER A 26 -4.95 17.23 5.24
N VAL A 27 -6.13 16.61 5.31
CA VAL A 27 -7.36 17.23 4.77
C VAL A 27 -7.78 18.33 5.74
N GLY A 28 -7.63 19.60 5.34
CA GLY A 28 -7.99 20.75 6.18
C GLY A 28 -7.26 20.80 7.52
N GLY A 29 -6.03 20.27 7.60
CA GLY A 29 -5.25 20.18 8.84
C GLY A 29 -5.45 18.90 9.66
N CYS A 30 -6.25 17.94 9.18
CA CYS A 30 -6.44 16.64 9.83
C CYS A 30 -5.56 15.54 9.23
N ASP A 31 -4.62 15.02 10.01
CA ASP A 31 -3.91 13.78 9.68
C ASP A 31 -4.89 12.59 9.67
N LEU A 32 -5.17 12.06 8.47
CA LEU A 32 -6.08 10.93 8.28
C LEU A 32 -5.52 9.61 8.83
N PHE A 33 -4.22 9.52 9.06
CA PHE A 33 -3.49 8.29 9.35
C PHE A 33 -3.10 8.15 10.82
N HIS A 34 -3.30 9.19 11.63
CA HIS A 34 -3.12 9.15 13.08
C HIS A 34 -4.46 9.17 13.83
N GLY A 35 -4.71 8.16 14.65
CA GLY A 35 -6.03 7.89 15.20
C GLY A 35 -6.08 6.61 16.03
N SER A 36 -7.26 6.00 16.14
CA SER A 36 -7.41 4.71 16.81
C SER A 36 -8.52 3.89 16.16
N TRP A 37 -8.48 2.57 16.37
CA TRP A 37 -9.57 1.68 15.99
C TRP A 37 -10.66 1.71 17.04
N VAL A 38 -11.87 2.03 16.61
CA VAL A 38 -13.05 2.10 17.47
C VAL A 38 -14.08 1.07 17.01
N LEU A 39 -14.78 0.47 17.97
CA LEU A 39 -15.91 -0.39 17.68
C LEU A 39 -17.03 0.44 17.05
N ASP A 40 -17.57 -0.02 15.93
CA ASP A 40 -18.70 0.65 15.28
C ASP A 40 -20.03 0.23 15.92
N GLU A 41 -20.51 1.03 16.87
CA GLU A 41 -21.80 0.81 17.53
C GLU A 41 -23.01 1.01 16.61
N SER A 42 -22.81 1.66 15.45
CA SER A 42 -23.89 1.92 14.48
C SER A 42 -24.26 0.71 13.61
N ASN A 43 -23.50 -0.39 13.70
CA ASN A 43 -23.63 -1.58 12.85
C ASN A 43 -23.51 -1.28 11.34
N SER A 44 -22.77 -0.24 10.97
CA SER A 44 -22.43 0.10 9.58
C SER A 44 -21.26 -0.70 9.02
N TYR A 45 -20.52 -1.41 9.88
CA TYR A 45 -19.42 -2.30 9.51
C TYR A 45 -19.80 -3.80 9.59
N PRO A 46 -19.26 -4.66 8.70
CA PRO A 46 -18.33 -4.33 7.60
C PRO A 46 -19.00 -3.51 6.47
N LEU A 47 -18.19 -2.84 5.64
CA LEU A 47 -18.70 -1.96 4.57
C LEU A 47 -19.51 -2.70 3.49
N TYR A 48 -19.33 -4.02 3.40
CA TYR A 48 -20.13 -4.91 2.57
C TYR A 48 -20.19 -6.31 3.21
N GLU A 49 -21.18 -7.09 2.81
CA GLU A 49 -21.26 -8.51 3.15
C GLU A 49 -20.44 -9.34 2.15
N ILE A 50 -19.68 -10.30 2.65
CA ILE A 50 -18.86 -11.20 1.82
C ILE A 50 -19.67 -11.93 0.73
N SER A 51 -20.91 -12.31 1.05
CA SER A 51 -21.83 -12.99 0.14
C SER A 51 -22.21 -12.15 -1.10
N LYS A 52 -22.03 -10.83 -1.03
CA LYS A 52 -22.31 -9.90 -2.12
C LYS A 52 -21.08 -9.62 -3.00
N CYS A 53 -19.91 -10.19 -2.68
CA CYS A 53 -18.71 -10.07 -3.50
C CYS A 53 -18.21 -11.44 -3.97
N PRO A 54 -18.66 -11.94 -5.13
CA PRO A 54 -18.45 -13.33 -5.54
C PRO A 54 -17.05 -13.64 -6.10
N PHE A 55 -16.15 -12.66 -6.16
CA PHE A 55 -14.85 -12.76 -6.83
C PHE A 55 -13.64 -12.60 -5.91
N ILE A 56 -13.84 -12.57 -4.59
CA ILE A 56 -12.74 -12.60 -3.62
C ILE A 56 -12.00 -13.94 -3.74
N GLU A 57 -10.66 -13.89 -3.73
CA GLU A 57 -9.84 -15.09 -3.74
C GLU A 57 -9.87 -15.78 -2.38
N LYS A 58 -9.77 -17.11 -2.40
CA LYS A 58 -9.83 -17.95 -1.19
C LYS A 58 -8.76 -17.62 -0.17
N GLU A 59 -7.70 -16.92 -0.53
CA GLU A 59 -6.69 -16.45 0.41
C GLU A 59 -7.20 -15.38 1.38
N PHE A 60 -8.17 -14.56 0.96
CA PHE A 60 -8.73 -13.47 1.78
C PHE A 60 -10.14 -13.77 2.32
N ASP A 61 -10.82 -14.80 1.81
CA ASP A 61 -12.20 -15.16 2.17
C ASP A 61 -12.30 -15.94 3.50
N CYS A 62 -11.94 -15.28 4.60
CA CYS A 62 -11.87 -15.91 5.91
C CYS A 62 -13.20 -16.47 6.39
N ILE A 63 -14.32 -15.80 6.09
CA ILE A 63 -15.65 -16.22 6.52
C ILE A 63 -16.03 -17.54 5.87
N ASN A 64 -15.93 -17.64 4.53
CA ASN A 64 -16.28 -18.89 3.84
C ASN A 64 -15.24 -19.99 4.05
N ASN A 65 -14.01 -19.63 4.45
CA ASN A 65 -13.00 -20.59 4.90
C ASN A 65 -13.22 -21.07 6.35
N GLY A 66 -14.27 -20.62 7.03
CA GLY A 66 -14.69 -21.16 8.33
C GLY A 66 -14.19 -20.38 9.55
N ARG A 67 -13.72 -19.14 9.40
CA ARG A 67 -13.36 -18.29 10.54
C ARG A 67 -14.60 -18.03 11.42
N PRO A 68 -14.59 -18.44 12.69
CA PRO A 68 -15.80 -18.40 13.52
C PRO A 68 -16.04 -17.04 14.18
N ASP A 69 -14.98 -16.28 14.50
CA ASP A 69 -15.11 -14.96 15.12
C ASP A 69 -15.39 -13.89 14.06
N GLN A 70 -16.28 -12.95 14.38
CA GLN A 70 -16.64 -11.84 13.50
C GLN A 70 -16.33 -10.46 14.10
N PHE A 71 -15.69 -10.41 15.27
CA PHE A 71 -15.41 -9.16 15.97
C PHE A 71 -14.46 -8.24 15.18
N TYR A 72 -13.51 -8.83 14.43
CA TYR A 72 -12.56 -8.09 13.60
C TYR A 72 -13.25 -7.25 12.49
N LEU A 73 -14.47 -7.63 12.08
CA LEU A 73 -15.26 -6.95 11.07
C LEU A 73 -15.93 -5.67 11.58
N LYS A 74 -15.97 -5.45 12.90
CA LYS A 74 -16.77 -4.40 13.54
C LYS A 74 -15.97 -3.15 13.92
N TYR A 75 -14.71 -3.08 13.50
CA TYR A 75 -13.83 -1.95 13.82
C TYR A 75 -13.73 -0.98 12.65
N ARG A 76 -13.87 0.31 12.95
CA ARG A 76 -13.64 1.42 12.03
C ARG A 76 -12.46 2.25 12.50
N TRP A 77 -11.73 2.83 11.57
CA TRP A 77 -10.67 3.80 11.89
C TRP A 77 -11.28 5.17 12.21
N GLN A 78 -10.79 5.79 13.28
CA GLN A 78 -11.17 7.14 13.69
C GLN A 78 -9.91 8.00 13.81
N PRO A 79 -9.64 8.91 12.86
CA PRO A 79 -8.61 9.92 13.01
C PRO A 79 -8.86 10.78 14.26
N THR A 80 -7.78 11.22 14.91
CA THR A 80 -7.86 11.97 16.17
C THR A 80 -8.50 13.35 15.98
N ALA A 81 -8.20 14.03 14.88
CA ALA A 81 -8.57 15.42 14.66
C ALA A 81 -9.79 15.63 13.74
N CYS A 82 -10.32 14.57 13.12
CA CYS A 82 -11.46 14.66 12.22
C CYS A 82 -12.20 13.33 12.05
N ASN A 83 -13.33 13.41 11.35
CA ASN A 83 -14.08 12.23 10.92
C ASN A 83 -13.74 11.90 9.47
N LEU A 84 -13.59 10.60 9.17
CA LEU A 84 -13.51 10.16 7.79
C LEU A 84 -14.85 10.34 7.09
N PRO A 85 -14.84 10.68 5.79
CA PRO A 85 -16.06 10.62 5.01
C PRO A 85 -16.57 9.19 4.89
N ARG A 86 -17.89 9.03 4.80
CA ARG A 86 -18.46 7.74 4.45
C ARG A 86 -18.09 7.40 3.00
N PHE A 87 -17.64 6.17 2.76
CA PHE A 87 -17.40 5.69 1.41
C PHE A 87 -18.69 5.74 0.57
N ASN A 88 -18.59 6.28 -0.64
CA ASN A 88 -19.67 6.29 -1.61
C ASN A 88 -19.16 5.80 -2.97
N GLY A 89 -19.38 4.52 -3.27
CA GLY A 89 -18.91 3.91 -4.50
C GLY A 89 -19.55 4.48 -5.77
N TYR A 90 -20.83 4.90 -5.71
CA TYR A 90 -21.47 5.56 -6.85
C TYR A 90 -20.84 6.92 -7.16
N ASP A 91 -20.56 7.72 -6.13
CA ASP A 91 -19.85 9.00 -6.28
C ASP A 91 -18.44 8.78 -6.83
N MET A 92 -17.68 7.83 -6.28
CA MET A 92 -16.35 7.48 -6.76
C MET A 92 -16.35 7.10 -8.25
N LEU A 93 -17.23 6.18 -8.67
CA LEU A 93 -17.35 5.78 -10.07
C LEU A 93 -17.78 6.94 -10.98
N THR A 94 -18.65 7.82 -10.49
CA THR A 94 -19.11 8.99 -11.25
C THR A 94 -17.99 9.99 -11.47
N ARG A 95 -17.20 10.30 -10.42
CA ARG A 95 -16.04 11.21 -10.51
C ARG A 95 -14.90 10.63 -11.33
N LEU A 96 -14.76 9.30 -11.36
CA LEU A 96 -13.76 8.60 -12.14
C LEU A 96 -14.24 8.20 -13.54
N ARG A 97 -15.38 8.70 -14.01
CA ARG A 97 -15.91 8.35 -15.34
C ARG A 97 -14.85 8.54 -16.43
N GLY A 98 -14.64 7.49 -17.23
CA GLY A 98 -13.62 7.47 -18.29
C GLY A 98 -12.18 7.33 -17.82
N LYS A 99 -11.95 7.04 -16.52
CA LYS A 99 -10.61 6.97 -15.91
C LYS A 99 -10.20 5.55 -15.54
N SER A 100 -8.91 5.40 -15.31
CA SER A 100 -8.29 4.16 -14.85
C SER A 100 -7.48 4.32 -13.56
N ILE A 101 -7.67 3.38 -12.64
CA ILE A 101 -6.82 3.14 -11.47
C ILE A 101 -5.98 1.91 -11.77
N LEU A 102 -4.69 1.95 -11.50
CA LEU A 102 -3.80 0.80 -11.55
C LEU A 102 -3.05 0.64 -10.23
N PHE A 103 -3.32 -0.48 -9.56
CA PHE A 103 -2.51 -0.99 -8.47
C PHE A 103 -1.28 -1.70 -9.06
N VAL A 104 -0.10 -1.39 -8.55
CA VAL A 104 1.17 -2.02 -8.95
C VAL A 104 1.91 -2.44 -7.69
N GLY A 105 2.10 -3.73 -7.52
CA GLY A 105 2.82 -4.19 -6.34
C GLY A 105 2.73 -5.68 -6.13
N ASP A 106 2.76 -6.06 -4.86
CA ASP A 106 2.81 -7.45 -4.44
C ASP A 106 1.40 -8.01 -4.14
N SER A 107 1.32 -9.09 -3.36
CA SER A 107 0.03 -9.71 -3.01
C SER A 107 -0.83 -8.83 -2.08
N LEU A 108 -0.25 -7.83 -1.40
CA LEU A 108 -1.00 -6.88 -0.60
C LEU A 108 -1.69 -5.83 -1.47
N SER A 109 -1.07 -5.43 -2.58
CA SER A 109 -1.75 -4.68 -3.65
C SER A 109 -2.95 -5.44 -4.24
N LEU A 110 -2.83 -6.77 -4.44
CA LEU A 110 -3.96 -7.60 -4.85
C LEU A 110 -5.07 -7.60 -3.79
N ASN A 111 -4.70 -7.70 -2.52
CA ASN A 111 -5.63 -7.68 -1.39
C ASN A 111 -6.39 -6.35 -1.29
N GLN A 112 -5.72 -5.21 -1.47
CA GLN A 112 -6.38 -3.89 -1.54
C GLN A 112 -7.26 -3.74 -2.80
N TRP A 113 -6.80 -4.23 -3.96
CA TRP A 113 -7.56 -4.19 -5.21
C TRP A 113 -8.86 -5.01 -5.13
N GLN A 114 -8.82 -6.21 -4.53
CA GLN A 114 -10.02 -7.03 -4.31
C GLN A 114 -11.00 -6.36 -3.35
N SER A 115 -10.50 -5.74 -2.28
CA SER A 115 -11.33 -4.91 -1.38
C SER A 115 -12.03 -3.78 -2.15
N LEU A 116 -11.30 -3.00 -2.95
CA LEU A 116 -11.88 -1.86 -3.66
C LEU A 116 -12.94 -2.31 -4.67
N THR A 117 -12.65 -3.36 -5.44
CA THR A 117 -13.59 -3.89 -6.42
C THR A 117 -14.86 -4.44 -5.77
N CYS A 118 -14.77 -5.08 -4.60
CA CYS A 118 -15.94 -5.44 -3.80
C CYS A 118 -16.73 -4.24 -3.30
N MET A 119 -16.06 -3.24 -2.73
CA MET A 119 -16.70 -2.02 -2.24
C MET A 119 -17.45 -1.28 -3.36
N LEU A 120 -16.87 -1.21 -4.56
CA LEU A 120 -17.52 -0.60 -5.72
C LEU A 120 -18.69 -1.45 -6.23
N HIS A 121 -18.49 -2.76 -6.43
CA HIS A 121 -19.53 -3.66 -6.92
C HIS A 121 -20.77 -3.65 -6.03
N THR A 122 -20.56 -3.72 -4.71
CA THR A 122 -21.65 -3.74 -3.73
C THR A 122 -22.34 -2.39 -3.56
N ALA A 123 -21.66 -1.27 -3.85
CA ALA A 123 -22.25 0.07 -3.85
C ALA A 123 -23.13 0.34 -5.08
N VAL A 124 -22.89 -0.34 -6.21
CA VAL A 124 -23.70 -0.23 -7.44
C VAL A 124 -24.11 -1.61 -7.96
N PRO A 125 -24.94 -2.37 -7.22
CA PRO A 125 -25.19 -3.80 -7.51
C PRO A 125 -25.90 -4.06 -8.85
N GLN A 126 -26.50 -3.03 -9.46
CA GLN A 126 -27.16 -3.13 -10.77
C GLN A 126 -26.23 -2.76 -11.94
N ALA A 127 -25.02 -2.28 -11.66
CA ALA A 127 -24.04 -1.97 -12.70
C ALA A 127 -23.32 -3.26 -13.11
N GLU A 128 -23.43 -3.61 -14.38
CA GLU A 128 -22.65 -4.70 -14.97
C GLU A 128 -21.14 -4.44 -14.79
N TYR A 129 -20.38 -5.53 -14.63
CA TYR A 129 -18.93 -5.47 -14.58
C TYR A 129 -18.30 -6.57 -15.44
N THR A 130 -17.07 -6.34 -15.86
CA THR A 130 -16.23 -7.39 -16.47
C THR A 130 -14.94 -7.53 -15.66
N SER A 131 -14.53 -8.76 -15.37
CA SER A 131 -13.25 -9.07 -14.75
C SER A 131 -12.43 -9.94 -15.69
N LEU A 132 -11.32 -9.40 -16.19
CA LEU A 132 -10.44 -10.06 -17.15
C LEU A 132 -9.03 -10.13 -16.60
N ARG A 133 -8.38 -11.28 -16.76
CA ARG A 133 -6.97 -11.48 -16.41
C ARG A 133 -6.19 -11.84 -17.67
N ASN A 134 -5.15 -11.08 -17.95
CA ASN A 134 -4.21 -11.33 -19.04
C ASN A 134 -2.79 -11.33 -18.47
N GLY A 135 -2.23 -12.52 -18.27
CA GLY A 135 -0.95 -12.69 -17.57
C GLY A 135 -1.02 -12.12 -16.14
N ASP A 136 -0.12 -11.17 -15.86
CA ASP A 136 0.01 -10.48 -14.57
C ASP A 136 -0.88 -9.24 -14.43
N LEU A 137 -1.68 -8.91 -15.46
CA LEU A 137 -2.63 -7.80 -15.45
C LEU A 137 -4.07 -8.30 -15.25
N SER A 138 -4.67 -7.91 -14.13
CA SER A 138 -6.10 -8.05 -13.86
C SER A 138 -6.80 -6.72 -14.10
N THR A 139 -7.92 -6.73 -14.82
CA THR A 139 -8.72 -5.53 -15.13
C THR A 139 -10.18 -5.75 -14.77
N PHE A 140 -10.67 -4.98 -13.79
CA PHE A 140 -12.06 -4.90 -13.42
C PHE A 140 -12.67 -3.64 -14.04
N THR A 141 -13.70 -3.78 -14.88
CA THR A 141 -14.31 -2.65 -15.60
C THR A 141 -15.77 -2.51 -15.24
N PHE A 142 -16.21 -1.26 -15.02
CA PHE A 142 -17.61 -0.87 -14.93
C PHE A 142 -18.02 -0.15 -16.23
N PRO A 143 -18.59 -0.83 -17.23
CA PRO A 143 -18.81 -0.25 -18.57
C PRO A 143 -19.73 0.97 -18.57
N SER A 144 -20.75 1.00 -17.71
CA SER A 144 -21.69 2.14 -17.60
C SER A 144 -21.03 3.43 -17.07
N PHE A 145 -19.88 3.31 -16.39
CA PHE A 145 -19.07 4.41 -15.92
C PHE A 145 -17.80 4.61 -16.76
N ASP A 146 -17.47 3.68 -17.65
CA ASP A 146 -16.16 3.61 -18.33
C ASP A 146 -14.99 3.74 -17.34
N VAL A 147 -15.10 3.07 -16.19
CA VAL A 147 -14.08 3.05 -15.13
C VAL A 147 -13.36 1.71 -15.17
N LYS A 148 -12.03 1.74 -15.11
CA LYS A 148 -11.18 0.54 -15.02
C LYS A 148 -10.39 0.55 -13.71
N VAL A 149 -10.52 -0.50 -12.92
CA VAL A 149 -9.72 -0.74 -11.70
C VAL A 149 -8.82 -1.95 -11.99
N LYS A 150 -7.53 -1.70 -12.11
CA LYS A 150 -6.55 -2.67 -12.59
C LYS A 150 -5.56 -3.04 -11.49
N PHE A 151 -5.01 -4.24 -11.60
CA PHE A 151 -3.90 -4.71 -10.78
C PHE A 151 -2.83 -5.30 -11.70
N SER A 152 -1.58 -4.83 -11.58
CA SER A 152 -0.41 -5.36 -12.26
C SER A 152 0.57 -5.88 -11.22
N ARG A 153 0.84 -7.20 -11.25
CA ARG A 153 1.77 -7.80 -10.30
C ARG A 153 3.22 -7.43 -10.61
N ASN A 154 3.83 -6.63 -9.75
CA ASN A 154 5.26 -6.36 -9.75
C ASN A 154 5.72 -6.10 -8.30
N ALA A 155 6.08 -7.17 -7.61
CA ALA A 155 6.29 -7.14 -6.17
C ALA A 155 7.50 -6.31 -5.70
N PHE A 156 8.48 -6.07 -6.58
CA PHE A 156 9.73 -5.38 -6.28
C PHE A 156 9.82 -4.00 -6.94
N LEU A 157 8.82 -3.66 -7.77
CA LEU A 157 8.76 -2.51 -8.68
C LEU A 157 9.82 -2.51 -9.78
N VAL A 158 10.99 -3.09 -9.52
CA VAL A 158 12.08 -3.33 -10.48
C VAL A 158 11.97 -4.70 -11.16
N ASP A 159 12.73 -4.89 -12.24
CA ASP A 159 12.62 -6.10 -13.06
C ASP A 159 13.30 -7.32 -12.42
N THR A 160 12.62 -8.47 -12.52
CA THR A 160 13.23 -9.79 -12.31
C THR A 160 13.32 -10.51 -13.66
N VAL A 161 14.53 -10.81 -14.11
CA VAL A 161 14.78 -11.38 -15.44
C VAL A 161 15.44 -12.75 -15.33
N SER A 162 15.16 -13.64 -16.30
CA SER A 162 15.85 -14.93 -16.40
C SER A 162 17.09 -14.78 -17.28
N GLU A 163 18.26 -15.07 -16.71
CA GLU A 163 19.55 -15.05 -17.39
C GLU A 163 20.22 -16.43 -17.31
N SER A 164 21.35 -16.62 -17.97
CA SER A 164 22.09 -17.89 -17.96
C SER A 164 22.58 -18.30 -16.55
N ILE A 165 22.72 -17.33 -15.64
CA ILE A 165 23.11 -17.58 -14.25
C ILE A 165 21.92 -17.92 -13.34
N GLY A 166 20.68 -17.72 -13.78
CA GLY A 166 19.46 -17.90 -12.98
C GLY A 166 18.53 -16.69 -13.09
N ARG A 167 17.57 -16.59 -12.16
CA ARG A 167 16.68 -15.44 -12.02
C ARG A 167 17.41 -14.30 -11.32
N VAL A 168 17.48 -13.14 -11.95
CA VAL A 168 18.23 -11.97 -11.46
C VAL A 168 17.25 -10.84 -11.16
N LEU A 169 17.22 -10.38 -9.91
CA LEU A 169 16.53 -9.15 -9.51
C LEU A 169 17.44 -7.96 -9.81
N LYS A 170 17.09 -7.14 -10.81
CA LYS A 170 17.88 -5.99 -11.24
C LYS A 170 17.40 -4.72 -10.56
N LEU A 171 18.13 -4.27 -9.54
CA LEU A 171 17.71 -3.14 -8.69
C LEU A 171 17.68 -1.79 -9.44
N ASP A 172 18.27 -1.70 -10.61
CA ASP A 172 18.42 -0.51 -11.45
C ASP A 172 17.64 -0.59 -12.77
N SER A 173 16.72 -1.55 -12.91
CA SER A 173 15.93 -1.79 -14.12
C SER A 173 14.43 -1.60 -13.88
N MET A 174 13.76 -0.85 -14.78
CA MET A 174 12.33 -0.48 -14.69
C MET A 174 11.61 -0.62 -16.04
N GLU A 175 11.93 -1.66 -16.81
CA GLU A 175 11.30 -1.95 -18.10
C GLU A 175 9.78 -2.20 -17.94
N ALA A 176 9.37 -2.83 -16.83
CA ALA A 176 7.97 -2.98 -16.47
C ALA A 176 7.22 -1.64 -16.33
N GLY A 177 7.93 -0.53 -16.06
CA GLY A 177 7.36 0.80 -15.91
C GLY A 177 6.55 1.29 -17.12
N LYS A 178 6.93 0.85 -18.33
CA LYS A 178 6.24 1.21 -19.58
C LYS A 178 4.76 0.82 -19.59
N PHE A 179 4.37 -0.21 -18.84
CA PHE A 179 2.97 -0.66 -18.74
C PHE A 179 2.12 0.17 -17.78
N TRP A 180 2.75 1.00 -16.94
CA TRP A 180 2.06 1.82 -15.96
C TRP A 180 1.68 3.19 -16.52
N GLU A 181 2.34 3.62 -17.60
CA GLU A 181 2.01 4.86 -18.30
C GLU A 181 0.57 4.87 -18.83
N GLY A 182 -0.01 6.06 -18.95
CA GLY A 182 -1.37 6.25 -19.46
C GLY A 182 -2.50 5.96 -18.47
N ASN A 183 -2.18 5.60 -17.22
CA ASN A 183 -3.17 5.50 -16.14
C ASN A 183 -3.42 6.85 -15.48
N ASP A 184 -4.67 7.13 -15.11
CA ASP A 184 -5.02 8.38 -14.41
C ASP A 184 -4.59 8.35 -12.94
N ILE A 185 -4.62 7.17 -12.31
CA ILE A 185 -4.24 6.97 -10.92
C ILE A 185 -3.35 5.73 -10.82
N LEU A 186 -2.18 5.90 -10.22
CA LEU A 186 -1.25 4.82 -9.89
C LEU A 186 -1.20 4.65 -8.37
N ILE A 187 -1.32 3.42 -7.89
CA ILE A 187 -1.18 3.07 -6.47
C ILE A 187 -0.11 1.98 -6.38
N PHE A 188 1.05 2.34 -5.86
CA PHE A 188 2.18 1.43 -5.72
C PHE A 188 2.23 0.80 -4.33
N ASP A 189 2.66 -0.46 -4.23
CA ASP A 189 3.08 -1.07 -2.97
C ASP A 189 4.23 -2.04 -3.20
N SER A 190 5.10 -2.17 -2.20
CA SER A 190 6.21 -3.11 -2.22
C SER A 190 6.80 -3.27 -0.82
N TRP A 191 6.69 -4.45 -0.22
CA TRP A 191 7.51 -4.81 0.96
C TRP A 191 7.45 -6.31 1.27
N HIS A 192 6.25 -6.88 1.29
CA HIS A 192 6.00 -8.20 1.85
C HIS A 192 6.88 -9.29 1.19
N TRP A 193 7.05 -9.20 -0.12
CA TRP A 193 7.83 -10.16 -0.90
C TRP A 193 9.35 -10.06 -0.71
N TRP A 194 9.86 -8.92 -0.23
CA TRP A 194 11.30 -8.76 0.06
C TRP A 194 11.76 -9.66 1.20
N LEU A 195 10.84 -10.07 2.08
CA LEU A 195 11.13 -10.94 3.23
C LEU A 195 11.21 -12.43 2.85
N HIS A 196 10.85 -12.80 1.61
CA HIS A 196 10.91 -14.18 1.17
C HIS A 196 12.34 -14.69 1.06
N THR A 197 12.56 -15.89 1.59
CA THR A 197 13.85 -16.59 1.58
C THR A 197 13.67 -18.04 1.15
N GLY A 198 14.78 -18.71 0.80
CA GLY A 198 14.77 -20.12 0.40
C GLY A 198 13.87 -20.36 -0.82
N ARG A 199 12.98 -21.37 -0.74
CA ARG A 199 12.10 -21.74 -1.86
C ARG A 199 11.07 -20.67 -2.25
N LYS A 200 10.75 -19.75 -1.34
CA LYS A 200 9.81 -18.65 -1.61
C LYS A 200 10.50 -17.46 -2.29
N GLN A 201 11.83 -17.42 -2.33
CA GLN A 201 12.58 -16.33 -2.95
C GLN A 201 12.46 -16.39 -4.48
N PRO A 202 11.94 -15.33 -5.13
CA PRO A 202 11.70 -15.33 -6.57
C PRO A 202 12.94 -14.99 -7.40
N TRP A 203 14.07 -14.66 -6.78
CA TRP A 203 15.36 -14.43 -7.42
C TRP A 203 16.43 -15.38 -6.89
N ASP A 204 17.41 -15.68 -7.72
CA ASP A 204 18.60 -16.45 -7.38
C ASP A 204 19.82 -15.52 -7.15
N PHE A 205 19.82 -14.35 -7.81
CA PHE A 205 20.84 -13.31 -7.69
C PHE A 205 20.21 -11.92 -7.66
N ILE A 206 20.94 -10.95 -7.09
CA ILE A 206 20.59 -9.53 -7.11
C ILE A 206 21.68 -8.79 -7.87
N GLN A 207 21.30 -7.87 -8.75
CA GLN A 207 22.23 -7.06 -9.54
C GLN A 207 22.00 -5.57 -9.30
N GLU A 208 23.11 -4.83 -9.18
CA GLU A 208 23.15 -3.37 -9.18
C GLU A 208 24.28 -2.91 -10.13
N GLY A 209 23.92 -2.30 -11.26
CA GLY A 209 24.85 -1.98 -12.33
C GLY A 209 25.56 -3.23 -12.84
N ASN A 210 26.89 -3.23 -12.80
CA ASN A 210 27.71 -4.35 -13.22
C ASN A 210 28.03 -5.35 -12.09
N ASN A 211 27.52 -5.13 -10.87
CA ASN A 211 27.81 -5.98 -9.73
C ASN A 211 26.69 -6.98 -9.49
N THR A 212 27.04 -8.27 -9.40
CA THR A 212 26.11 -9.36 -9.11
C THR A 212 26.40 -9.95 -7.73
N TYR A 213 25.37 -10.07 -6.92
CA TYR A 213 25.39 -10.60 -5.57
C TYR A 213 24.52 -11.85 -5.51
N ARG A 214 24.94 -12.84 -4.71
CA ARG A 214 24.06 -13.99 -4.38
C ARG A 214 22.85 -13.54 -3.58
N ASP A 215 23.08 -12.59 -2.68
CA ASP A 215 22.02 -12.03 -1.87
C ASP A 215 22.42 -10.64 -1.32
N MET A 216 21.45 -9.92 -0.76
CA MET A 216 21.64 -8.58 -0.21
C MET A 216 20.74 -8.37 1.01
N ASP A 217 21.16 -7.52 1.95
CA ASP A 217 20.29 -7.06 3.03
C ASP A 217 18.96 -6.51 2.47
N ARG A 218 17.83 -6.85 3.11
CA ARG A 218 16.50 -6.56 2.58
C ARG A 218 16.18 -5.09 2.57
N LEU A 219 16.57 -4.35 3.60
CA LEU A 219 16.35 -2.91 3.63
C LEU A 219 17.27 -2.20 2.64
N VAL A 220 18.50 -2.67 2.46
CA VAL A 220 19.42 -2.13 1.44
C VAL A 220 18.87 -2.36 0.03
N ALA A 221 18.46 -3.59 -0.31
CA ALA A 221 17.93 -3.93 -1.62
C ALA A 221 16.63 -3.17 -1.92
N TYR A 222 15.72 -3.13 -0.95
CA TYR A 222 14.46 -2.39 -1.02
C TYR A 222 14.69 -0.89 -1.26
N THR A 223 15.57 -0.27 -0.47
CA THR A 223 15.88 1.17 -0.59
C THR A 223 16.49 1.50 -1.96
N LYS A 224 17.36 0.62 -2.49
CA LYS A 224 17.94 0.78 -3.83
C LYS A 224 16.87 0.69 -4.93
N ALA A 225 16.03 -0.33 -4.89
CA ALA A 225 14.94 -0.48 -5.85
C ALA A 225 13.93 0.68 -5.79
N LEU A 226 13.56 1.14 -4.58
CA LEU A 226 12.72 2.32 -4.41
C LEU A 226 13.33 3.58 -5.01
N ARG A 227 14.66 3.78 -4.91
CA ARG A 227 15.32 4.92 -5.55
C ARG A 227 15.24 4.86 -7.07
N THR A 228 15.35 3.66 -7.65
CA THR A 228 15.16 3.44 -9.09
C THR A 228 13.71 3.73 -9.50
N TRP A 229 12.73 3.23 -8.74
CA TRP A 229 11.31 3.54 -8.95
C TRP A 229 11.02 5.05 -8.82
N ALA A 230 11.56 5.71 -7.80
CA ALA A 230 11.40 7.14 -7.58
C ALA A 230 11.95 7.96 -8.75
N LYS A 231 13.14 7.58 -9.25
CA LYS A 231 13.70 8.18 -10.47
C LYS A 231 12.79 7.96 -11.68
N TRP A 232 12.22 6.77 -11.84
CA TRP A 232 11.28 6.50 -12.92
C TRP A 232 10.04 7.40 -12.84
N ILE A 233 9.47 7.63 -11.65
CA ILE A 233 8.36 8.58 -11.46
C ILE A 233 8.78 9.99 -11.88
N ASP A 234 9.90 10.47 -11.36
CA ASP A 234 10.45 11.81 -11.64
C ASP A 234 10.78 12.02 -13.12
N ASP A 235 11.12 10.97 -13.86
CA ASP A 235 11.43 11.07 -15.29
C ASP A 235 10.16 10.94 -16.16
N ASN A 236 9.20 10.07 -15.81
CA ASN A 236 8.15 9.62 -16.76
C ASN A 236 6.72 10.07 -16.44
N VAL A 237 6.39 10.41 -15.18
CA VAL A 237 5.01 10.74 -14.80
C VAL A 237 4.69 12.22 -15.01
N ASP A 238 3.61 12.55 -15.72
CA ASP A 238 3.08 13.92 -15.78
C ASP A 238 2.06 14.12 -14.65
N PRO A 239 2.39 14.89 -13.58
CA PRO A 239 1.50 15.06 -12.43
C PRO A 239 0.21 15.83 -12.76
N THR A 240 0.13 16.47 -13.92
CA THR A 240 -1.11 17.12 -14.40
C THR A 240 -2.11 16.11 -14.97
N LYS A 241 -1.65 14.89 -15.32
CA LYS A 241 -2.46 13.83 -15.93
C LYS A 241 -2.64 12.64 -15.01
N THR A 242 -1.62 12.30 -14.23
CA THR A 242 -1.57 11.10 -13.41
C THR A 242 -1.33 11.46 -11.95
N ARG A 243 -2.21 10.99 -11.06
CA ARG A 243 -2.00 11.07 -9.60
C ARG A 243 -1.31 9.79 -9.14
N VAL A 244 -0.26 9.94 -8.33
CA VAL A 244 0.52 8.82 -7.83
C VAL A 244 0.34 8.70 -6.32
N PHE A 245 0.00 7.50 -5.88
CA PHE A 245 -0.08 7.10 -4.50
C PHE A 245 0.94 5.98 -4.23
N PHE A 246 1.43 5.92 -3.01
CA PHE A 246 2.14 4.77 -2.49
C PHE A 246 1.37 4.25 -1.28
N GLN A 247 0.89 3.01 -1.34
CA GLN A 247 0.34 2.32 -0.19
C GLN A 247 1.49 2.02 0.77
N GLY A 248 1.40 2.53 2.00
CA GLY A 248 2.36 2.27 3.06
C GLY A 248 2.54 0.77 3.31
N VAL A 249 3.60 0.44 4.04
CA VAL A 249 3.97 -0.93 4.34
C VAL A 249 2.87 -1.65 5.12
N SER A 250 2.27 -2.67 4.52
CA SER A 250 1.39 -3.60 5.25
C SER A 250 2.22 -4.46 6.21
N PRO A 251 1.99 -4.40 7.52
CA PRO A 251 2.74 -5.18 8.50
C PRO A 251 2.29 -6.64 8.54
N ASP A 252 3.20 -7.52 8.91
CA ASP A 252 2.86 -8.86 9.38
C ASP A 252 2.71 -8.90 10.91
N HIS A 253 2.07 -9.96 11.40
CA HIS A 253 1.93 -10.25 12.83
C HIS A 253 2.39 -11.68 13.15
N ALA A 254 3.60 -12.04 12.70
CA ALA A 254 4.18 -13.35 12.99
C ALA A 254 4.76 -13.47 14.41
N ASP A 255 5.15 -12.35 15.03
CA ASP A 255 5.80 -12.31 16.34
C ASP A 255 5.04 -11.44 17.35
N GLY A 256 4.30 -12.08 18.27
CA GLY A 256 3.52 -11.39 19.28
C GLY A 256 4.30 -10.66 20.37
N SER A 257 5.63 -10.86 20.45
CA SER A 257 6.46 -10.04 21.34
C SER A 257 6.43 -8.56 20.96
N GLN A 258 6.21 -8.25 19.67
CA GLN A 258 6.11 -6.88 19.16
C GLN A 258 4.91 -6.10 19.71
N TRP A 259 3.89 -6.79 20.22
CA TRP A 259 2.74 -6.16 20.88
C TRP A 259 2.58 -6.60 22.35
N GLY A 260 3.67 -7.04 22.98
CA GLY A 260 3.74 -7.28 24.42
C GLY A 260 3.12 -8.61 24.89
N GLN A 261 2.92 -9.60 24.02
CA GLN A 261 2.52 -10.94 24.46
C GLN A 261 3.69 -11.73 25.03
N SER A 262 3.44 -12.42 26.15
CA SER A 262 4.44 -13.13 26.97
C SER A 262 4.96 -14.43 26.34
N TYR A 263 4.28 -14.94 25.32
CA TYR A 263 4.67 -16.09 24.51
C TYR A 263 4.57 -15.70 23.04
N PRO A 264 5.42 -16.25 22.15
CA PRO A 264 5.31 -16.02 20.71
C PRO A 264 4.01 -16.63 20.21
N LYS A 265 2.92 -15.86 20.32
CA LYS A 265 1.70 -16.06 19.55
C LYS A 265 1.82 -15.20 18.32
N SER A 266 1.62 -15.80 17.17
CA SER A 266 1.39 -15.07 15.93
C SER A 266 -0.01 -14.40 15.98
N CYS A 267 -0.53 -14.03 14.82
CA CYS A 267 -1.92 -13.61 14.64
C CYS A 267 -2.96 -14.70 15.01
N GLU A 268 -2.55 -15.94 15.29
CA GLU A 268 -3.48 -17.02 15.66
C GLU A 268 -4.29 -16.71 16.91
N GLY A 269 -5.62 -16.85 16.77
CA GLY A 269 -6.58 -16.62 17.85
C GLY A 269 -6.73 -15.15 18.28
N GLN A 270 -6.10 -14.19 17.59
CA GLN A 270 -6.31 -12.77 17.84
C GLN A 270 -7.66 -12.34 17.26
N SER A 271 -8.55 -11.82 18.10
CA SER A 271 -9.93 -11.44 17.71
C SER A 271 -10.25 -9.97 17.94
N ARG A 272 -9.28 -9.20 18.47
CA ARG A 272 -9.41 -7.76 18.73
C ARG A 272 -8.12 -7.02 18.38
N PRO A 273 -8.25 -5.76 17.93
CA PRO A 273 -7.11 -4.90 17.70
C PRO A 273 -6.41 -4.52 19.00
N LEU A 274 -5.23 -3.95 18.87
CA LEU A 274 -4.58 -3.21 19.96
C LEU A 274 -5.34 -1.91 20.22
N SER A 275 -5.37 -1.50 21.48
CA SER A 275 -6.00 -0.23 21.89
C SER A 275 -5.01 0.92 21.79
N GLY A 276 -5.53 2.13 21.58
CA GLY A 276 -4.73 3.35 21.46
C GLY A 276 -4.31 3.66 20.02
N SER A 277 -3.32 4.54 19.89
CA SER A 277 -2.86 5.10 18.60
C SER A 277 -1.44 4.69 18.22
N ASN A 278 -0.67 4.14 19.16
CA ASN A 278 0.74 3.84 18.95
C ASN A 278 0.99 2.35 19.03
N TYR A 279 1.75 1.81 18.07
CA TYR A 279 2.15 0.41 18.10
C TYR A 279 3.33 0.18 19.07
N PRO A 280 3.25 -0.78 20.03
CA PRO A 280 4.32 -1.00 21.00
C PRO A 280 5.67 -1.39 20.40
N GLY A 281 5.67 -2.06 19.25
CA GLY A 281 6.89 -2.49 18.54
C GLY A 281 7.62 -1.34 17.83
N GLY A 282 7.06 -0.13 17.84
CA GLY A 282 7.65 1.04 17.21
C GLY A 282 7.49 1.09 15.69
N PRO A 283 8.16 2.06 15.04
CA PRO A 283 8.00 2.30 13.62
C PRO A 283 8.57 1.15 12.77
N HIS A 284 7.88 0.84 11.68
CA HIS A 284 8.33 -0.19 10.75
C HIS A 284 9.56 0.28 9.95
N PRO A 285 10.69 -0.45 9.94
CA PRO A 285 11.92 0.01 9.27
C PRO A 285 11.77 0.27 7.76
N ALA A 286 11.00 -0.57 7.06
CA ALA A 286 10.72 -0.37 5.64
C ALA A 286 9.86 0.86 5.35
N GLU A 287 8.95 1.23 6.26
CA GLU A 287 8.16 2.45 6.13
C GLU A 287 9.06 3.67 6.28
N THR A 288 10.03 3.61 7.20
CA THR A 288 11.03 4.67 7.38
C THR A 288 11.90 4.82 6.13
N ALA A 289 12.32 3.71 5.51
CA ALA A 289 13.06 3.73 4.26
C ALA A 289 12.24 4.32 3.11
N LEU A 290 10.96 3.94 3.00
CA LEU A 290 10.02 4.50 2.02
C LEU A 290 9.87 6.01 2.18
N LYS A 291 9.53 6.48 3.40
CA LYS A 291 9.41 7.92 3.71
C LYS A 291 10.69 8.68 3.37
N GLY A 292 11.86 8.10 3.65
CA GLY A 292 13.15 8.66 3.26
C GLY A 292 13.30 8.84 1.74
N VAL A 293 12.92 7.85 0.94
CA VAL A 293 12.95 7.95 -0.53
C VAL A 293 11.94 8.99 -1.04
N LEU A 294 10.69 8.93 -0.57
CA LEU A 294 9.64 9.88 -0.97
C LEU A 294 10.04 11.34 -0.69
N SER A 295 10.72 11.59 0.44
CA SER A 295 11.20 12.94 0.81
C SER A 295 12.24 13.53 -0.15
N SER A 296 12.87 12.68 -0.98
CA SER A 296 13.91 13.07 -1.93
C SER A 296 13.42 13.20 -3.38
N MET A 297 12.13 12.91 -3.62
CA MET A 297 11.53 12.96 -4.96
C MET A 297 11.23 14.40 -5.39
N THR A 298 11.34 14.66 -6.69
CA THR A 298 10.97 15.95 -7.26
C THR A 298 9.48 16.04 -7.57
N LYS A 299 8.84 14.92 -7.97
CA LYS A 299 7.39 14.84 -8.13
C LYS A 299 6.76 14.28 -6.87
N ALA A 300 5.74 14.99 -6.38
CA ALA A 300 5.00 14.57 -5.20
C ALA A 300 4.28 13.23 -5.44
N VAL A 301 4.46 12.31 -4.48
CA VAL A 301 3.70 11.06 -4.37
C VAL A 301 2.95 11.09 -3.05
N TYR A 302 1.65 10.79 -3.09
CA TYR A 302 0.85 10.77 -1.88
C TYR A 302 1.02 9.43 -1.16
N LEU A 303 1.62 9.46 0.04
CA LEU A 303 1.72 8.28 0.89
C LEU A 303 0.38 8.01 1.57
N LEU A 304 -0.21 6.85 1.32
CA LEU A 304 -1.26 6.29 2.15
C LEU A 304 -0.57 5.65 3.37
N ASP A 305 -0.33 6.42 4.43
CA ASP A 305 0.47 6.03 5.61
C ASP A 305 -0.30 5.05 6.52
N ILE A 306 -0.62 3.87 5.95
CA ILE A 306 -1.47 2.85 6.57
C ILE A 306 -0.73 1.96 7.57
N THR A 307 0.58 2.14 7.73
CA THR A 307 1.44 1.17 8.41
C THR A 307 1.09 1.04 9.88
N GLU A 308 1.10 2.15 10.64
CA GLU A 308 0.85 2.10 12.09
C GLU A 308 -0.60 1.69 12.41
N LEU A 309 -1.59 2.25 11.69
CA LEU A 309 -2.98 1.83 11.88
C LEU A 309 -3.16 0.33 11.58
N SER A 310 -2.41 -0.23 10.64
CA SER A 310 -2.48 -1.67 10.33
C SER A 310 -1.72 -2.51 11.35
N GLN A 311 -0.64 -2.00 11.96
CA GLN A 311 0.08 -2.67 13.06
C GLN A 311 -0.81 -2.84 14.30
N LEU A 312 -1.85 -2.00 14.46
CA LEU A 312 -2.82 -2.17 15.53
C LEU A 312 -3.83 -3.31 15.25
N ARG A 313 -3.84 -3.90 14.04
CA ARG A 313 -4.84 -4.86 13.58
C ARG A 313 -4.38 -6.32 13.56
N LYS A 314 -3.64 -6.76 14.58
CA LYS A 314 -3.26 -8.18 14.74
C LYS A 314 -4.40 -9.21 14.60
N ASP A 315 -5.67 -8.78 14.75
CA ASP A 315 -6.89 -9.56 14.57
C ASP A 315 -7.39 -9.70 13.13
N GLY A 316 -6.92 -8.86 12.20
CA GLY A 316 -7.45 -8.75 10.84
C GLY A 316 -6.94 -9.78 9.84
N HIS A 317 -5.92 -10.57 10.20
CA HIS A 317 -5.31 -11.54 9.30
C HIS A 317 -6.15 -12.81 9.10
N PRO A 318 -5.99 -13.53 7.97
CA PRO A 318 -6.58 -14.84 7.79
C PRO A 318 -6.18 -15.84 8.85
N SER A 319 -4.95 -15.77 9.37
CA SER A 319 -4.38 -16.77 10.26
C SER A 319 -4.49 -18.16 9.60
N VAL A 320 -5.13 -19.12 10.24
CA VAL A 320 -5.38 -20.45 9.69
C VAL A 320 -6.57 -20.50 8.72
N TYR A 321 -7.27 -19.39 8.49
CA TYR A 321 -8.45 -19.31 7.63
C TYR A 321 -8.12 -18.72 6.24
N GLY A 322 -6.85 -18.72 5.84
CA GLY A 322 -6.39 -18.42 4.49
C GLY A 322 -6.43 -19.64 3.56
N HIS A 323 -6.18 -19.41 2.27
CA HIS A 323 -5.98 -20.40 1.20
C HIS A 323 -6.99 -21.58 1.15
N GLY A 324 -8.25 -21.37 1.54
CA GLY A 324 -9.27 -22.43 1.57
C GLY A 324 -9.36 -23.21 2.89
N GLY A 325 -8.80 -22.67 3.97
CA GLY A 325 -8.96 -23.13 5.35
C GLY A 325 -7.92 -24.15 5.82
N HIS A 326 -7.36 -23.91 7.00
CA HIS A 326 -6.45 -24.74 7.81
C HIS A 326 -5.28 -25.39 7.04
N ARG A 327 -4.76 -24.73 6.01
CA ARG A 327 -3.60 -25.23 5.23
C ARG A 327 -2.27 -24.73 5.75
N ASP A 328 -2.24 -23.46 6.13
CA ASP A 328 -1.05 -22.73 6.55
C ASP A 328 -1.44 -21.52 7.40
N MET A 329 -0.45 -20.98 8.12
CA MET A 329 -0.60 -19.78 8.93
C MET A 329 -0.27 -18.56 8.10
N ASP A 330 -1.25 -17.69 7.87
CA ASP A 330 -1.07 -16.42 7.20
C ASP A 330 -1.29 -15.25 8.17
N CYS A 331 -0.19 -14.64 8.58
CA CYS A 331 -0.20 -13.41 9.37
C CYS A 331 0.30 -12.21 8.58
N SER A 332 0.17 -12.26 7.25
CA SER A 332 0.67 -11.25 6.32
C SER A 332 -0.44 -10.60 5.50
N HIS A 333 -1.31 -11.39 4.88
CA HIS A 333 -2.47 -10.86 4.15
C HIS A 333 -3.62 -10.54 5.11
N TRP A 334 -4.71 -9.99 4.60
CA TRP A 334 -5.86 -9.57 5.39
C TRP A 334 -7.14 -10.25 4.93
N CYS A 335 -7.99 -10.57 5.91
CA CYS A 335 -9.36 -10.98 5.61
C CYS A 335 -10.12 -9.88 4.86
N LEU A 336 -10.97 -10.28 3.93
CA LEU A 336 -11.95 -9.43 3.28
C LEU A 336 -13.38 -9.91 3.61
N PRO A 337 -14.30 -9.01 3.98
CA PRO A 337 -14.08 -7.59 4.34
C PRO A 337 -13.16 -7.44 5.57
N GLY A 338 -12.48 -6.29 5.70
CA GLY A 338 -11.49 -6.08 6.75
C GLY A 338 -10.61 -4.85 6.59
N VAL A 339 -9.34 -4.98 6.98
CA VAL A 339 -8.36 -3.87 7.05
C VAL A 339 -8.17 -3.15 5.71
N PRO A 340 -8.06 -3.84 4.55
CA PRO A 340 -7.92 -3.17 3.26
C PRO A 340 -9.12 -2.30 2.86
N ASP A 341 -10.31 -2.56 3.41
CA ASP A 341 -11.48 -1.69 3.19
C ASP A 341 -11.25 -0.30 3.81
N THR A 342 -10.51 -0.24 4.92
CA THR A 342 -10.11 1.03 5.54
C THR A 342 -9.02 1.72 4.73
N TRP A 343 -8.09 0.99 4.13
CA TRP A 343 -7.09 1.58 3.22
C TRP A 343 -7.79 2.23 2.03
N ASN A 344 -8.82 1.59 1.47
CA ASN A 344 -9.62 2.14 0.39
C ASN A 344 -10.51 3.32 0.82
N LEU A 345 -10.99 3.33 2.06
CA LEU A 345 -11.66 4.50 2.65
C LEU A 345 -10.72 5.71 2.75
N LEU A 346 -9.49 5.49 3.23
CA LEU A 346 -8.45 6.52 3.33
C LEU A 346 -8.00 6.99 1.94
N PHE A 347 -7.85 6.08 0.98
CA PHE A 347 -7.61 6.43 -0.41
C PHE A 347 -8.73 7.28 -1.00
N TYR A 348 -10.00 6.91 -0.79
CA TYR A 348 -11.15 7.71 -1.24
C TYR A 348 -11.15 9.12 -0.63
N ALA A 349 -10.86 9.25 0.67
CA ALA A 349 -10.72 10.54 1.34
C ALA A 349 -9.55 11.37 0.75
N ALA A 350 -8.37 10.76 0.62
CA ALA A 350 -7.20 11.38 0.02
C ALA A 350 -7.42 11.77 -1.44
N LEU A 351 -8.25 11.02 -2.18
CA LEU A 351 -8.50 11.29 -3.59
C LEU A 351 -9.47 12.47 -3.81
N PHE A 352 -10.50 12.63 -2.97
CA PHE A 352 -11.57 13.60 -3.24
C PHE A 352 -11.75 14.70 -2.20
N GLN A 353 -10.98 14.67 -1.11
CA GLN A 353 -11.07 15.67 -0.05
C GLN A 353 -9.78 16.43 0.21
N THR A 354 -8.71 16.14 -0.54
CA THR A 354 -7.44 16.90 -0.51
C THR A 354 -7.44 18.03 -1.54
#